data_AF-K9VPW8-F1
#
_entry.id   AF-K9VPW8-F1
#
_cell.length_a   1.000
_cell.length_b   1.000
_cell.length_c   1.000
_cell.angle_alpha   90.00
_cell.angle_beta   90.00
_cell.angle_gamma   90.00
#
_symmetry.space_group_name_H-M   'P 1'
#
loop_
_entity.id
_entity.type
_entity.pdbx_description
1 polymer ?
#
loop_
_entity_poly.entity_id
_entity_poly.type
_entity_poly.pdbx_seq_one_letter_code
_entity_poly.pdbx_strand_id
1 'polypeptide(L)'
;MRKILSEYDFPFLLAIDFESEWKRVLTVVKKHPWLTVDGYFQTEQQYRDYKIRMGTAASEFKLWQIENWNDKYYLDQIYRSRYWLSQLDLIKSFNYEDSSYGLKHDCENWWGVEKSKLGIQDTVSYVANGCLIVGALILEWKFTDTYQGHRSLNVCFPISKKSLKRLKPDYRG
;
A
#
# COMPACT_ATOMS: atom_id res chain seq x y z
N MET A 1 -25.03 20.67 19.08
CA MET A 1 -23.74 20.73 18.35
C MET A 1 -23.29 19.32 18.03
N ARG A 2 -22.83 19.02 16.81
CA ARG A 2 -22.11 17.76 16.52
C ARG A 2 -20.65 17.96 16.94
N LYS A 3 -20.07 16.99 17.65
CA LYS A 3 -18.64 17.00 18.00
C LYS A 3 -17.84 16.59 16.75
N ILE A 4 -16.91 17.42 16.31
CA ILE A 4 -15.95 17.11 15.24
C ILE A 4 -14.92 16.10 15.80
N LEU A 5 -14.40 15.22 14.95
CA LEU A 5 -13.50 14.10 15.31
C LEU A 5 -12.05 14.39 14.89
N SER A 6 -11.06 13.77 15.54
CA SER A 6 -9.63 14.17 15.44
C SER A 6 -8.60 13.04 15.73
N GLU A 7 -7.33 13.11 15.26
CA GLU A 7 -6.13 12.58 15.99
C GLU A 7 -5.78 13.48 17.15
N TYR A 8 -6.22 14.75 17.19
CA TYR A 8 -5.67 16.01 16.62
C TYR A 8 -4.99 16.14 15.21
N ASP A 9 -5.61 16.04 14.01
CA ASP A 9 -6.99 15.78 13.61
C ASP A 9 -7.29 14.52 12.68
N PHE A 10 -6.38 13.56 12.38
CA PHE A 10 -6.73 12.24 11.74
C PHE A 10 -6.11 10.94 12.37
N PRO A 11 -6.81 10.17 13.24
CA PRO A 11 -6.32 9.29 14.36
C PRO A 11 -4.97 8.53 14.44
N PHE A 12 -4.05 8.52 13.47
CA PHE A 12 -3.37 7.26 13.16
C PHE A 12 -1.97 7.04 13.76
N LEU A 13 -0.99 7.92 13.59
CA LEU A 13 0.39 7.59 14.02
C LEU A 13 0.54 7.50 15.55
N LEU A 14 -0.11 8.37 16.33
CA LEU A 14 0.03 8.38 17.79
C LEU A 14 -0.75 7.27 18.52
N ALA A 15 -1.69 6.60 17.84
CA ALA A 15 -2.43 5.45 18.36
C ALA A 15 -1.90 4.09 17.87
N ILE A 16 -0.91 4.09 16.98
CA ILE A 16 -0.22 2.89 16.51
C ILE A 16 0.78 2.44 17.59
N ASP A 17 0.64 1.19 18.04
CA ASP A 17 1.76 0.44 18.59
C ASP A 17 2.78 0.20 17.46
N PHE A 18 3.74 1.12 17.37
CA PHE A 18 4.79 1.11 16.35
C PHE A 18 5.57 -0.20 16.36
N GLU A 19 5.79 -0.81 17.53
CA GLU A 19 6.56 -2.04 17.64
C GLU A 19 5.77 -3.25 17.14
N SER A 20 4.46 -3.32 17.44
CA SER A 20 3.55 -4.37 16.96
C SER A 20 3.26 -4.26 15.46
N GLU A 21 3.00 -3.07 14.93
CA GLU A 21 2.87 -2.88 13.49
C GLU A 21 4.19 -3.14 12.76
N TRP A 22 5.33 -2.76 13.34
CA TRP A 22 6.63 -3.10 12.76
C TRP A 22 6.89 -4.61 12.75
N LYS A 23 6.57 -5.35 13.83
CA LYS A 23 6.61 -6.83 13.87
C LYS A 23 5.74 -7.48 12.77
N ARG A 24 4.59 -6.89 12.43
CA ARG A 24 3.73 -7.35 11.33
C ARG A 24 4.39 -7.13 9.97
N VAL A 25 4.96 -5.94 9.71
CA VAL A 25 5.72 -5.66 8.48
C VAL A 25 6.92 -6.61 8.35
N LEU A 26 7.72 -6.76 9.40
CA LEU A 26 8.85 -7.71 9.45
C LEU A 26 8.42 -9.14 9.09
N THR A 27 7.26 -9.58 9.57
CA THR A 27 6.71 -10.92 9.29
C THR A 27 6.30 -11.09 7.82
N VAL A 28 5.72 -10.06 7.20
CA VAL A 28 5.39 -10.06 5.76
C VAL A 28 6.66 -10.05 4.91
N VAL A 29 7.57 -9.11 5.16
CA VAL A 29 8.78 -8.94 4.34
C VAL A 29 9.71 -10.15 4.44
N LYS A 30 9.82 -10.80 5.61
CA LYS A 30 10.58 -12.07 5.74
C LYS A 30 9.96 -13.24 4.97
N LYS A 31 8.63 -13.25 4.74
CA LYS A 31 7.95 -14.24 3.88
C LYS A 31 8.07 -13.90 2.39
N HIS A 32 8.25 -12.62 2.06
CA HIS A 32 8.31 -12.10 0.70
C HIS A 32 9.59 -11.25 0.49
N PRO A 33 10.81 -11.85 0.51
CA PRO A 33 12.07 -11.11 0.49
C PRO A 33 12.30 -10.29 -0.78
N TRP A 34 11.56 -10.58 -1.85
CA TRP A 34 11.59 -9.90 -3.15
C TRP A 34 10.40 -8.95 -3.37
N LEU A 35 9.57 -8.72 -2.36
CA LEU A 35 8.75 -7.50 -2.29
C LEU A 35 9.69 -6.33 -2.02
N THR A 36 9.55 -5.20 -2.72
CA THR A 36 10.29 -3.95 -2.46
C THR A 36 9.31 -2.78 -2.32
N VAL A 37 9.79 -1.55 -2.10
CA VAL A 37 8.94 -0.34 -2.15
C VAL A 37 8.34 -0.12 -3.54
N ASP A 38 9.00 -0.58 -4.60
CA ASP A 38 8.58 -0.43 -6.00
C ASP A 38 7.39 -1.34 -6.33
N GLY A 39 7.36 -2.56 -5.77
CA GLY A 39 6.36 -3.58 -6.08
C GLY A 39 6.80 -4.99 -5.70
N TYR A 40 6.07 -6.00 -6.18
CA TYR A 40 6.35 -7.40 -5.88
C TYR A 40 7.18 -8.09 -6.96
N PHE A 41 8.25 -8.80 -6.57
CA PHE A 41 9.01 -9.69 -7.44
C PHE A 41 9.03 -11.10 -6.81
N GLN A 42 9.16 -12.16 -7.61
CA GLN A 42 9.31 -13.54 -7.09
C GLN A 42 10.76 -13.91 -6.81
N THR A 43 11.71 -13.28 -7.53
CA THR A 43 13.13 -13.61 -7.47
C THR A 43 14.02 -12.37 -7.54
N GLU A 44 15.24 -12.51 -7.05
CA GLU A 44 16.30 -11.50 -7.15
C GLU A 44 16.53 -11.04 -8.60
N GLN A 45 16.55 -11.98 -9.55
CA GLN A 45 16.80 -11.68 -10.95
C GLN A 45 15.73 -10.75 -11.53
N GLN A 46 14.44 -10.98 -11.24
CA GLN A 46 13.37 -10.11 -11.71
C GLN A 46 13.50 -8.67 -11.17
N TYR A 47 13.93 -8.51 -9.92
CA TYR A 47 14.21 -7.20 -9.34
C TYR A 47 15.44 -6.53 -9.99
N ARG A 48 16.54 -7.27 -10.18
CA ARG A 48 17.74 -6.79 -10.89
C ARG A 48 17.41 -6.34 -12.32
N ASP A 49 16.69 -7.16 -13.07
CA ASP A 49 16.24 -6.87 -14.45
C ASP A 49 15.32 -5.64 -14.51
N TYR A 50 14.50 -5.41 -13.48
CA TYR A 50 13.71 -4.18 -13.36
C TYR A 50 14.59 -2.96 -13.10
N LYS A 51 15.49 -2.99 -12.11
CA LYS A 51 16.35 -1.84 -11.77
C LYS A 51 17.32 -1.47 -12.91
N ILE A 52 17.83 -2.45 -13.66
CA ILE A 52 18.61 -2.22 -14.88
C ILE A 52 17.78 -1.49 -15.95
N ARG A 53 16.55 -1.93 -16.22
CA ARG A 53 15.64 -1.24 -17.16
C ARG A 53 15.22 0.15 -16.71
N MET A 54 15.16 0.40 -15.41
CA MET A 54 14.93 1.72 -14.81
C MET A 54 16.19 2.59 -14.73
N GLY A 55 17.32 2.17 -15.34
CA GLY A 55 18.57 2.94 -15.36
C GLY A 55 19.21 3.17 -14.00
N THR A 56 18.79 2.44 -12.95
CA THR A 56 19.35 2.60 -11.60
C THR A 56 20.65 1.80 -11.47
N ALA A 57 21.68 2.39 -10.87
CA ALA A 57 22.95 1.69 -10.64
C ALA A 57 22.77 0.45 -9.73
N ALA A 58 23.50 -0.63 -10.02
CA ALA A 58 23.45 -1.86 -9.23
C ALA A 58 23.99 -1.72 -7.79
N SER A 59 24.61 -0.59 -7.45
CA SER A 59 24.95 -0.21 -6.08
C SER A 59 23.75 0.30 -5.25
N GLU A 60 22.60 0.58 -5.89
CA GLU A 60 21.42 1.19 -5.27
C GLU A 60 20.26 0.22 -5.05
N PHE A 61 20.54 -1.08 -4.86
CA PHE A 61 19.54 -2.10 -4.53
C PHE A 61 18.95 -1.91 -3.12
N LYS A 62 18.05 -0.93 -2.97
CA LYS A 62 17.22 -0.73 -1.77
C LYS A 62 16.08 -1.76 -1.73
N LEU A 63 16.44 -3.01 -1.43
CA LEU A 63 15.54 -3.94 -0.76
C LEU A 63 15.08 -3.34 0.59
N TRP A 64 14.04 -3.90 1.21
CA TRP A 64 13.71 -3.51 2.59
C TRP A 64 14.91 -3.79 3.48
N GLN A 65 15.51 -2.76 4.07
CA GLN A 65 16.56 -2.93 5.07
C GLN A 65 15.93 -3.28 6.42
N ILE A 66 15.36 -4.49 6.49
CA ILE A 66 14.61 -5.11 7.59
C ILE A 66 15.17 -4.75 8.98
N GLU A 67 16.50 -4.69 9.10
CA GLU A 67 17.23 -4.50 10.36
C GLU A 67 17.46 -3.03 10.74
N ASN A 68 17.37 -2.10 9.78
CA ASN A 68 17.57 -0.65 9.98
C ASN A 68 16.25 0.16 9.99
N TRP A 69 15.12 -0.49 9.73
CA TRP A 69 13.89 0.18 9.29
C TRP A 69 13.05 0.73 10.45
N ASN A 70 13.50 1.83 11.04
CA ASN A 70 12.69 2.71 11.89
C ASN A 70 12.09 3.88 11.09
N ASP A 71 11.84 3.68 9.79
CA ASP A 71 11.33 4.74 8.92
C ASP A 71 9.80 4.88 9.03
N LYS A 72 9.41 5.88 9.85
CA LYS A 72 8.03 6.27 10.07
C LYS A 72 7.29 6.64 8.78
N TYR A 73 7.99 7.12 7.74
CA TYR A 73 7.39 7.50 6.46
C TYR A 73 6.75 6.30 5.74
N TYR A 74 7.43 5.15 5.71
CA TYR A 74 6.88 3.95 5.08
C TYR A 74 5.90 3.22 6.00
N LEU A 75 6.09 3.25 7.32
CA LEU A 75 5.14 2.64 8.25
C LEU A 75 3.78 3.36 8.25
N ASP A 76 3.79 4.70 8.13
CA ASP A 76 2.61 5.51 7.80
C ASP A 76 1.92 5.02 6.51
N GLN A 77 2.65 4.91 5.40
CA GLN A 77 2.09 4.47 4.12
C GLN A 77 1.50 3.05 4.20
N ILE A 78 2.16 2.13 4.89
CA ILE A 78 1.67 0.76 5.12
C ILE A 78 0.39 0.80 5.94
N TYR A 79 0.34 1.59 7.02
CA TYR A 79 -0.86 1.71 7.84
C TYR A 79 -2.01 2.35 7.06
N ARG A 80 -1.77 3.49 6.39
CA ARG A 80 -2.76 4.20 5.57
C ARG A 80 -3.33 3.30 4.46
N SER A 81 -2.47 2.47 3.86
CA SER A 81 -2.91 1.41 2.93
C SER A 81 -3.74 0.36 3.65
N ARG A 82 -3.24 -0.24 4.74
CA ARG A 82 -3.92 -1.31 5.51
C ARG A 82 -5.30 -0.88 6.01
N TYR A 83 -5.44 0.37 6.46
CA TYR A 83 -6.71 0.94 6.90
C TYR A 83 -7.70 1.11 5.73
N TRP A 84 -7.24 1.67 4.60
CA TRP A 84 -8.10 1.85 3.41
C TRP A 84 -8.53 0.50 2.82
N LEU A 85 -7.59 -0.46 2.72
CA LEU A 85 -7.86 -1.82 2.27
C LEU A 85 -8.87 -2.54 3.18
N SER A 86 -8.83 -2.35 4.50
CA SER A 86 -9.80 -2.97 5.41
C SER A 86 -11.24 -2.44 5.28
N GLN A 87 -11.46 -1.36 4.51
CA GLN A 87 -12.79 -0.86 4.15
C GLN A 87 -13.35 -1.51 2.86
N LEU A 88 -12.61 -2.42 2.21
CA LEU A 88 -13.01 -3.11 0.98
C LEU A 88 -13.54 -4.52 1.25
N ASP A 89 -14.54 -4.94 0.46
CA ASP A 89 -15.15 -6.27 0.55
C ASP A 89 -14.40 -7.22 -0.40
N LEU A 90 -14.01 -8.41 0.07
CA LEU A 90 -13.36 -9.43 -0.77
C LEU A 90 -14.37 -10.30 -1.53
N ILE A 91 -13.91 -10.85 -2.67
CA ILE A 91 -14.65 -11.80 -3.53
C ILE A 91 -13.81 -13.08 -3.76
N LYS A 92 -14.33 -14.04 -4.53
CA LYS A 92 -13.65 -15.33 -4.78
C LYS A 92 -12.59 -15.29 -5.89
N SER A 93 -12.65 -14.29 -6.77
CA SER A 93 -11.82 -14.17 -7.98
C SER A 93 -10.96 -12.92 -7.94
N PHE A 94 -9.73 -12.96 -8.46
CA PHE A 94 -8.91 -11.76 -8.64
C PHE A 94 -9.61 -10.75 -9.55
N ASN A 95 -9.57 -9.47 -9.16
CA ASN A 95 -9.95 -8.36 -10.03
C ASN A 95 -8.70 -7.93 -10.81
N TYR A 96 -8.66 -8.20 -12.11
CA TYR A 96 -7.52 -7.90 -12.96
C TYR A 96 -7.51 -6.47 -13.53
N GLU A 97 -8.60 -5.71 -13.38
CA GLU A 97 -8.68 -4.31 -13.85
C GLU A 97 -8.05 -3.33 -12.83
N ASP A 98 -8.29 -3.53 -11.54
CA ASP A 98 -7.76 -2.68 -10.47
C ASP A 98 -6.50 -3.32 -9.83
N SER A 99 -5.34 -3.14 -10.47
CA SER A 99 -4.04 -3.58 -9.92
C SER A 99 -3.58 -2.71 -8.73
N SER A 100 -2.60 -3.18 -7.96
CA SER A 100 -2.01 -2.47 -6.80
C SER A 100 -1.54 -1.05 -7.12
N TYR A 101 -1.11 -0.80 -8.36
CA TYR A 101 -0.73 0.54 -8.82
C TYR A 101 -1.93 1.47 -9.06
N GLY A 102 -3.09 0.94 -9.46
CA GLY A 102 -4.33 1.71 -9.44
C GLY A 102 -4.81 1.96 -8.01
N LEU A 103 -4.84 0.89 -7.21
CA LEU A 103 -5.33 0.91 -5.83
C LEU A 103 -4.52 1.82 -4.91
N LYS A 104 -3.21 1.98 -5.11
CA LYS A 104 -2.41 2.96 -4.35
C LYS A 104 -2.85 4.40 -4.67
N HIS A 105 -3.18 4.71 -5.92
CA HIS A 105 -3.68 6.03 -6.30
C HIS A 105 -5.11 6.25 -5.80
N ASP A 106 -5.97 5.23 -5.80
CA ASP A 106 -7.29 5.29 -5.16
C ASP A 106 -7.18 5.56 -3.65
N CYS A 107 -6.23 4.91 -2.97
CA CYS A 107 -5.89 5.14 -1.57
C CYS A 107 -5.34 6.56 -1.34
N GLU A 108 -4.36 7.01 -2.12
CA GLU A 108 -3.81 8.38 -2.09
C GLU A 108 -4.91 9.44 -2.21
N ASN A 109 -5.81 9.26 -3.18
CA ASN A 109 -6.94 10.16 -3.43
C ASN A 109 -7.95 10.16 -2.28
N TRP A 110 -8.30 8.98 -1.75
CA TRP A 110 -9.17 8.87 -0.57
C TRP A 110 -8.58 9.61 0.63
N TRP A 111 -7.29 9.39 0.94
CA TRP A 111 -6.60 10.11 2.02
C TRP A 111 -6.50 11.62 1.79
N GLY A 112 -6.34 12.08 0.55
CA GLY A 112 -6.39 13.52 0.22
C GLY A 112 -7.77 14.13 0.48
N VAL A 113 -8.84 13.46 0.06
CA VAL A 113 -10.22 13.89 0.27
C VAL A 113 -10.60 13.86 1.76
N GLU A 114 -10.19 12.84 2.51
CA GLU A 114 -10.40 12.78 3.95
C GLU A 114 -9.67 13.92 4.66
N LYS A 115 -8.34 14.06 4.50
CA LYS A 115 -7.54 15.16 5.10
C LYS A 115 -8.16 16.55 4.86
N SER A 116 -8.65 16.80 3.64
CA SER A 116 -9.33 18.05 3.26
C SER A 116 -10.57 18.34 4.12
N LYS A 117 -11.40 17.31 4.43
CA LYS A 117 -12.59 17.46 5.29
C LYS A 117 -12.25 17.89 6.72
N LEU A 118 -11.07 17.52 7.22
CA LEU A 118 -10.58 17.90 8.56
C LEU A 118 -9.52 19.02 8.50
N GLY A 119 -9.44 19.75 7.38
CA GLY A 119 -8.64 20.97 7.25
C GLY A 119 -7.13 20.79 7.15
N ILE A 120 -6.64 19.55 7.03
CA ILE A 120 -5.19 19.25 6.99
C ILE A 120 -4.67 19.50 5.57
N GLN A 121 -4.00 20.64 5.36
CA GLN A 121 -3.57 21.10 4.03
C GLN A 121 -2.28 20.45 3.51
N ASP A 122 -1.32 20.09 4.38
CA ASP A 122 0.09 20.03 3.99
C ASP A 122 0.79 18.69 4.33
N THR A 123 0.24 17.57 3.84
CA THR A 123 0.97 16.29 3.80
C THR A 123 0.68 15.51 2.53
N VAL A 124 1.73 15.25 1.74
CA VAL A 124 1.67 14.44 0.50
C VAL A 124 1.04 13.07 0.80
N SER A 125 -0.11 12.76 0.19
CA SER A 125 -0.83 11.50 0.46
C SER A 125 -0.21 10.25 -0.18
N TYR A 126 0.92 10.39 -0.88
CA TYR A 126 1.65 9.34 -1.61
C TYR A 126 1.72 8.00 -0.84
N VAL A 127 1.61 6.92 -1.60
CA VAL A 127 1.78 5.53 -1.15
C VAL A 127 2.69 4.81 -2.15
N ALA A 128 3.82 4.30 -1.68
CA ALA A 128 4.66 3.38 -2.46
C ALA A 128 3.87 2.09 -2.73
N ASN A 129 3.93 1.57 -3.96
CA ASN A 129 3.18 0.37 -4.38
C ASN A 129 3.48 -0.83 -3.46
N GLY A 130 4.73 -1.01 -3.05
CA GLY A 130 5.14 -1.99 -2.05
C GLY A 130 4.45 -1.84 -0.69
N CYS A 131 4.22 -0.61 -0.23
CA CYS A 131 3.55 -0.37 1.05
C CYS A 131 2.08 -0.80 1.03
N LEU A 132 1.39 -0.63 -0.12
CA LEU A 132 0.04 -1.16 -0.30
C LEU A 132 0.02 -2.69 -0.33
N ILE A 133 0.99 -3.32 -0.99
CA ILE A 133 1.11 -4.79 -1.04
C ILE A 133 1.43 -5.36 0.35
N VAL A 134 2.32 -4.73 1.13
CA VAL A 134 2.53 -5.09 2.54
C VAL A 134 1.26 -4.92 3.35
N GLY A 135 0.54 -3.80 3.20
CA GLY A 135 -0.72 -3.54 3.90
C GLY A 135 -1.78 -4.62 3.65
N ALA A 136 -1.92 -5.09 2.40
CA ALA A 136 -2.81 -6.19 2.05
C ALA A 136 -2.36 -7.54 2.65
N LEU A 137 -1.05 -7.80 2.68
CA LEU A 137 -0.50 -9.04 3.25
C LEU A 137 -0.59 -9.09 4.79
N ILE A 138 -0.61 -7.96 5.49
CA ILE A 138 -0.93 -7.90 6.92
C ILE A 138 -2.42 -8.22 7.18
N LEU A 139 -3.30 -7.98 6.20
CA LEU A 139 -4.70 -8.43 6.22
C LEU A 139 -4.90 -9.88 5.73
N GLU A 140 -3.81 -10.63 5.51
CA GLU A 140 -3.82 -12.01 4.97
C GLU A 140 -4.44 -12.14 3.56
N TRP A 141 -4.46 -11.06 2.78
CA TRP A 141 -5.03 -11.08 1.43
C TRP A 141 -4.18 -11.90 0.46
N LYS A 142 -4.86 -12.72 -0.35
CA LYS A 142 -4.26 -13.37 -1.52
C LYS A 142 -4.08 -12.35 -2.64
N PHE A 143 -3.04 -12.53 -3.45
CA PHE A 143 -2.79 -11.73 -4.65
C PHE A 143 -2.31 -12.63 -5.81
N THR A 144 -2.29 -12.08 -7.02
CA THR A 144 -1.55 -12.62 -8.18
C THR A 144 -0.68 -11.54 -8.78
N ASP A 145 0.57 -11.87 -9.10
CA ASP A 145 1.51 -11.01 -9.84
C ASP A 145 1.44 -11.22 -11.36
N THR A 146 0.57 -12.14 -11.80
CA THR A 146 0.44 -12.57 -13.18
C THR A 146 -0.86 -12.05 -13.79
N TYR A 147 -0.73 -11.23 -14.83
CA TYR A 147 -1.82 -10.63 -15.61
C TYR A 147 -1.70 -11.09 -17.06
N GLN A 148 -2.73 -11.73 -17.61
CA GLN A 148 -2.78 -12.23 -19.00
C GLN A 148 -1.54 -13.07 -19.40
N GLY A 149 -0.95 -13.82 -18.46
CA GLY A 149 0.27 -14.63 -18.68
C GLY A 149 1.59 -13.88 -18.48
N HIS A 150 1.57 -12.55 -18.40
CA HIS A 150 2.75 -11.73 -18.10
C HIS A 150 2.89 -11.49 -16.59
N ARG A 151 4.12 -11.57 -16.08
CA ARG A 151 4.44 -11.23 -14.69
C ARG A 151 4.69 -9.73 -14.54
N SER A 152 4.20 -9.13 -13.46
CA SER A 152 4.24 -7.70 -13.19
C SER A 152 4.67 -7.42 -11.75
N LEU A 153 5.31 -6.26 -11.53
CA LEU A 153 5.56 -5.73 -10.18
C LEU A 153 4.30 -5.19 -9.49
N ASN A 154 3.23 -5.02 -10.27
CA ASN A 154 1.90 -4.65 -9.80
C ASN A 154 1.03 -5.90 -9.67
N VAL A 155 0.43 -6.11 -8.51
CA VAL A 155 -0.34 -7.33 -8.21
C VAL A 155 -1.85 -7.07 -8.28
N CYS A 156 -2.64 -8.09 -8.55
CA CYS A 156 -4.11 -8.04 -8.54
C CYS A 156 -4.65 -8.74 -7.30
N PHE A 157 -5.65 -8.13 -6.65
CA PHE A 157 -6.29 -8.65 -5.43
C PHE A 157 -7.74 -9.07 -5.70
N PRO A 158 -8.34 -9.96 -4.89
CA PRO A 158 -9.73 -10.39 -5.06
C PRO A 158 -10.72 -9.40 -4.43
N ILE A 159 -10.72 -8.16 -4.92
CA ILE A 159 -11.53 -7.05 -4.40
C ILE A 159 -12.88 -6.93 -5.13
N SER A 160 -13.94 -6.66 -4.38
CA SER A 160 -15.25 -6.28 -4.93
C SER A 160 -15.21 -4.91 -5.60
N LYS A 161 -15.49 -4.84 -6.90
CA LYS A 161 -15.67 -3.55 -7.62
C LYS A 161 -16.76 -2.67 -6.97
N LYS A 162 -17.75 -3.26 -6.29
CA LYS A 162 -18.79 -2.54 -5.54
C LYS A 162 -18.22 -1.81 -4.31
N SER A 163 -17.31 -2.45 -3.57
CA SER A 163 -16.66 -1.82 -2.42
C SER A 163 -15.63 -0.78 -2.87
N LEU A 164 -14.91 -1.06 -3.96
CA LEU A 164 -13.95 -0.11 -4.51
C LEU A 164 -14.65 1.16 -5.02
N LYS A 165 -15.78 1.02 -5.74
CA LYS A 165 -16.60 2.18 -6.14
C LYS A 165 -17.17 2.96 -4.95
N ARG A 166 -17.41 2.31 -3.80
CA ARG A 166 -17.83 2.96 -2.55
C ARG A 166 -16.73 3.84 -1.91
N LEU A 167 -15.46 3.56 -2.18
CA LEU A 167 -14.32 4.30 -1.63
C LEU A 167 -13.65 5.25 -2.64
N LYS A 168 -13.85 5.05 -3.96
CA LYS A 168 -13.44 6.01 -4.98
C LYS A 168 -14.20 7.33 -4.75
N PRO A 169 -13.52 8.48 -4.56
CA PRO A 169 -14.21 9.76 -4.37
C PRO A 169 -15.14 10.07 -5.55
N ASP A 170 -16.30 10.66 -5.28
CA ASP A 170 -17.12 11.23 -6.35
C ASP A 170 -16.44 12.53 -6.82
N TYR A 171 -15.77 12.46 -7.98
CA TYR A 171 -15.16 13.62 -8.66
C TYR A 171 -16.20 14.57 -9.29
N ARG A 172 -17.46 14.47 -8.87
CA ARG A 172 -18.58 15.33 -9.25
C ARG A 172 -18.95 16.17 -8.03
N GLY A 173 -18.44 17.40 -8.01
CA GLY A 173 -18.94 18.46 -7.13
C GLY A 173 -20.32 18.95 -7.57
#